data_AF-M2W306-F1
#
_entry.id   AF-M2W306-F1
#
_cell.length_a   1.000
_cell.length_b   1.000
_cell.length_c   1.000
_cell.angle_alpha   90.00
_cell.angle_beta   90.00
_cell.angle_gamma   90.00
#
_symmetry.space_group_name_H-M   'P 1'
#
loop_
_entity.id
_entity.type
_entity.pdbx_description
1 polymer ?
#
loop_
_entity_poly.entity_id
_entity_poly.type
_entity_poly.pdbx_seq_one_letter_code
_entity_poly.pdbx_strand_id
1 'polypeptide(L)'
;MESARVFVGLKPPEAVSQLIVRYQKNLQEAILDRGSSINLLGGKQSSFVRWTAQDSLHLTLHFIGSVSREVLDSLRWKFREKVYQIKPFKVTLGSMGFLPKNRKNMRVVYLSVLDPEKNLDSLAARIRSCVLEQFGLANESAVVVDSDISSSAVSQADIKQSEVLPSLDQQTALSERKQENVSFYETLDKLKKSHPFLKGSDSPFLPHITLGRLERTAKREERDYLASVISKTSLLNEPSLHIGNTIEWEVKSFVFYESVQEDGHSQYKILEEFYF
;
A
#
# COMPACT_ATOMS: atom_id res chain seq x y z
N MET A 1 17.11 -23.92 -6.95
CA MET A 1 17.53 -22.51 -7.01
C MET A 1 17.01 -21.81 -5.78
N GLU A 2 17.84 -20.96 -5.18
CA GLU A 2 17.41 -20.13 -4.06
C GLU A 2 16.33 -19.15 -4.52
N SER A 3 15.25 -19.02 -3.74
CA SER A 3 14.13 -18.14 -4.07
C SER A 3 13.83 -17.21 -2.91
N ALA A 4 13.50 -15.96 -3.23
CA ALA A 4 13.20 -14.92 -2.26
C ALA A 4 11.74 -14.48 -2.40
N ARG A 5 11.03 -14.37 -1.27
CA ARG A 5 9.67 -13.82 -1.24
C ARG A 5 9.75 -12.31 -1.17
N VAL A 6 9.35 -11.61 -2.23
CA VAL A 6 9.60 -10.17 -2.32
C VAL A 6 8.35 -9.36 -2.60
N PHE A 7 8.41 -8.08 -2.22
CA PHE A 7 7.37 -7.09 -2.43
C PHE A 7 7.96 -5.68 -2.44
N VAL A 8 7.22 -4.73 -3.01
CA VAL A 8 7.57 -3.30 -3.00
C VAL A 8 6.62 -2.57 -2.06
N GLY A 9 7.16 -1.66 -1.26
CA GLY A 9 6.37 -0.86 -0.33
C GLY A 9 7.01 0.47 0.05
N LEU A 10 6.25 1.29 0.76
CA LEU A 10 6.71 2.56 1.33
C LEU A 10 6.97 2.40 2.81
N LYS A 11 8.13 2.88 3.26
CA LYS A 11 8.45 2.99 4.69
C LYS A 11 7.99 4.36 5.20
N PRO A 12 7.11 4.44 6.20
CA PRO A 12 6.81 5.72 6.84
C PRO A 12 8.06 6.29 7.52
N PRO A 13 8.23 7.62 7.57
CA PRO A 13 9.29 8.24 8.36
C PRO A 13 9.23 7.81 9.82
N GLU A 14 10.37 7.82 10.50
CA GLU A 14 10.49 7.35 11.89
C GLU A 14 9.47 8.02 12.83
N ALA A 15 9.26 9.34 12.70
CA ALA A 15 8.26 10.07 13.48
C ALA A 15 6.83 9.54 13.25
N VAL A 16 6.47 9.21 12.01
CA VAL A 16 5.16 8.65 11.66
C VAL A 16 5.04 7.23 12.21
N SER A 17 6.09 6.41 12.09
CA SER A 17 6.13 5.06 12.64
C SER A 17 5.95 5.04 14.17
N GLN A 18 6.62 5.94 14.90
CA GLN A 18 6.46 6.08 16.35
C GLN A 18 5.04 6.50 16.75
N LEU A 19 4.42 7.40 15.98
CA LEU A 19 3.03 7.78 16.19
C LEU A 19 2.11 6.58 15.99
N ILE A 20 2.28 5.81 14.91
CA ILE A 20 1.51 4.60 14.65
C ILE A 20 1.65 3.59 15.80
N VAL A 21 2.87 3.39 16.33
CA VAL A 21 3.10 2.51 17.50
C VAL A 21 2.37 3.01 18.74
N ARG A 22 2.33 4.32 18.97
CA ARG A 22 1.54 4.91 20.06
C ARG A 22 0.04 4.62 19.88
N TYR A 23 -0.48 4.74 18.65
CA TYR A 23 -1.87 4.36 18.36
C TYR A 23 -2.13 2.86 18.58
N GLN A 24 -1.20 1.98 18.21
CA GLN A 24 -1.31 0.55 18.52
C GLN A 24 -1.41 0.31 20.03
N LYS A 25 -0.59 1.00 20.85
CA LYS A 25 -0.64 0.88 22.32
C LYS A 25 -1.99 1.33 22.88
N ASN A 26 -2.50 2.48 22.47
CA ASN A 26 -3.81 2.98 22.91
C ASN A 26 -4.94 2.01 22.52
N LEU A 27 -4.87 1.40 21.33
CA LEU A 27 -5.83 0.40 20.90
C LEU A 27 -5.71 -0.91 21.71
N GLN A 28 -4.49 -1.34 22.03
CA GLN A 28 -4.25 -2.49 22.91
C GLN A 28 -4.86 -2.26 24.29
N GLU A 29 -4.62 -1.09 24.89
CA GLU A 29 -5.21 -0.71 26.18
C GLU A 29 -6.74 -0.69 26.13
N ALA A 30 -7.33 -0.10 25.08
CA ALA A 30 -8.78 -0.07 24.90
C ALA A 30 -9.40 -1.48 24.77
N ILE A 31 -8.67 -2.43 24.17
CA ILE A 31 -9.08 -3.84 24.07
C ILE A 31 -8.98 -4.53 25.45
N LEU A 32 -7.94 -4.24 26.22
CA LEU A 32 -7.68 -4.84 27.54
C LEU A 32 -8.65 -4.32 28.61
N ASP A 33 -8.87 -3.00 28.68
CA ASP A 33 -9.64 -2.33 29.74
C ASP A 33 -11.10 -2.82 29.81
N ARG A 34 -11.71 -3.19 28.67
CA ARG A 34 -13.09 -3.73 28.64
C ARG A 34 -13.15 -5.24 28.39
N GLY A 35 -12.01 -5.90 28.18
CA GLY A 35 -11.88 -7.37 28.14
C GLY A 35 -12.02 -8.01 29.53
N SER A 36 -11.97 -7.22 30.61
CA SER A 36 -12.17 -7.65 31.99
C SER A 36 -13.55 -8.25 32.29
N SER A 37 -14.55 -8.09 31.41
CA SER A 37 -15.84 -8.81 31.52
C SER A 37 -15.85 -10.16 30.80
N ILE A 38 -14.83 -10.50 30.00
CA ILE A 38 -14.72 -11.79 29.28
C ILE A 38 -13.78 -12.77 30.02
N ASN A 39 -12.97 -12.30 30.98
CA ASN A 39 -12.04 -13.11 31.76
C ASN A 39 -12.47 -13.29 33.23
N LEU A 40 -13.59 -13.99 33.46
CA LEU A 40 -13.88 -14.59 34.78
C LEU A 40 -13.33 -16.01 34.94
N LEU A 41 -12.57 -16.54 33.98
CA LEU A 41 -11.98 -17.88 34.07
C LEU A 41 -10.54 -17.90 33.51
N GLY A 42 -9.58 -17.43 34.32
CA GLY A 42 -8.24 -18.02 34.48
C GLY A 42 -7.40 -18.41 33.24
N GLY A 43 -7.41 -17.63 32.16
CA GLY A 43 -6.59 -17.89 30.97
C GLY A 43 -5.55 -16.80 30.71
N LYS A 44 -4.30 -17.20 30.46
CA LYS A 44 -3.18 -16.39 29.98
C LYS A 44 -3.66 -15.40 28.90
N GLN A 45 -3.46 -14.09 29.09
CA GLN A 45 -3.81 -13.03 28.14
C GLN A 45 -3.11 -13.26 26.79
N SER A 46 -3.69 -14.05 25.89
CA SER A 46 -3.27 -14.12 24.49
C SER A 46 -3.98 -13.00 23.76
N SER A 47 -3.27 -11.95 23.35
CA SER A 47 -3.86 -10.98 22.45
C SER A 47 -4.21 -11.69 21.14
N PHE A 48 -5.50 -11.82 20.82
CA PHE A 48 -5.99 -12.40 19.57
C PHE A 48 -5.61 -11.57 18.33
N VAL A 49 -4.89 -10.46 18.53
CA VAL A 49 -4.24 -9.63 17.52
C VAL A 49 -2.72 -9.71 17.71
N ARG A 50 -2.02 -10.04 16.64
CA ARG A 50 -0.57 -9.90 16.51
C ARG A 50 -0.25 -8.54 15.90
N TRP A 51 0.33 -7.65 16.69
CA TRP A 51 0.68 -6.30 16.26
C TRP A 51 1.92 -6.29 15.36
N THR A 52 1.90 -5.42 14.35
CA THR A 52 3.04 -5.18 13.49
C THR A 52 4.12 -4.44 14.28
N ALA A 53 5.35 -4.96 14.30
CA ALA A 53 6.50 -4.28 14.90
C ALA A 53 6.81 -2.97 14.16
N GLN A 54 7.42 -2.00 14.85
CA GLN A 54 7.74 -0.68 14.28
C GLN A 54 8.52 -0.78 12.98
N ASP A 55 9.60 -1.57 12.97
CA ASP A 55 10.47 -1.75 11.79
C ASP A 55 9.80 -2.50 10.64
N SER A 56 8.66 -3.13 10.92
CA SER A 56 7.83 -3.83 9.92
C SER A 56 6.67 -2.98 9.39
N LEU A 57 6.48 -1.76 9.90
CA LEU A 57 5.44 -0.85 9.41
C LEU A 57 5.79 -0.39 7.98
N HIS A 58 4.87 -0.70 7.07
CA HIS A 58 4.98 -0.28 5.67
C HIS A 58 3.60 -0.21 5.03
N LEU A 59 3.51 0.55 3.95
CA LEU A 59 2.41 0.48 2.99
C LEU A 59 2.87 -0.39 1.82
N THR A 60 2.17 -1.50 1.55
CA THR A 60 2.54 -2.36 0.41
C THR A 60 2.01 -1.78 -0.89
N LEU A 61 2.86 -1.56 -1.89
CA LEU A 61 2.47 -1.13 -3.24
C LEU A 61 2.16 -2.33 -4.13
N HIS A 62 2.98 -3.38 -4.06
CA HIS A 62 2.76 -4.60 -4.83
C HIS A 62 3.48 -5.82 -4.21
N PHE A 63 2.76 -6.92 -4.01
CA PHE A 63 3.35 -8.21 -3.65
C PHE A 63 3.77 -8.93 -4.94
N ILE A 64 5.06 -9.26 -5.08
CA ILE A 64 5.56 -9.96 -6.27
C ILE A 64 5.47 -11.47 -6.07
N GLY A 65 5.86 -11.97 -4.89
CA GLY A 65 5.86 -13.41 -4.59
C GLY A 65 7.26 -14.00 -4.52
N SER A 66 7.37 -15.33 -4.69
CA SER A 66 8.67 -16.01 -4.64
C SER A 66 9.35 -15.94 -6.00
N VAL A 67 10.52 -15.30 -6.11
CA VAL A 67 11.28 -15.20 -7.37
C VAL A 67 12.72 -15.68 -7.18
N SER A 68 13.39 -16.08 -8.27
CA SER A 68 14.81 -16.45 -8.21
C SER A 68 15.70 -15.22 -8.00
N ARG A 69 16.94 -15.43 -7.55
CA ARG A 69 17.89 -14.32 -7.32
C ARG A 69 18.20 -13.54 -8.60
N GLU A 70 18.25 -14.20 -9.75
CA GLU A 70 18.46 -13.56 -11.06
C GLU A 70 17.30 -12.62 -11.43
N VAL A 71 16.06 -13.02 -11.11
CA VAL A 71 14.88 -12.16 -11.30
C VAL A 71 14.91 -10.95 -10.35
N LEU A 72 15.46 -11.09 -9.13
CA LEU A 72 15.62 -9.94 -8.23
C LEU A 72 16.51 -8.86 -8.82
N ASP A 73 17.67 -9.25 -9.36
CA ASP A 73 18.64 -8.30 -9.91
C ASP A 73 18.07 -7.59 -11.14
N SER A 74 17.36 -8.33 -12.00
CA SER A 74 16.64 -7.76 -13.14
C SER A 74 15.54 -6.76 -12.72
N LEU A 75 14.77 -7.09 -11.67
CA LEU A 75 13.75 -6.18 -11.13
C LEU A 75 14.37 -4.90 -10.55
N ARG A 76 15.50 -5.00 -9.83
CA ARG A 76 16.21 -3.81 -9.32
C ARG A 76 16.60 -2.89 -10.47
N TRP A 77 17.17 -3.43 -11.54
CA TRP A 77 17.53 -2.64 -12.72
C TRP A 77 16.31 -1.92 -13.32
N LYS A 78 15.21 -2.64 -13.56
CA LYS A 78 13.96 -2.05 -14.07
C LYS A 78 13.39 -0.97 -13.16
N PHE A 79 13.45 -1.17 -11.84
CA PHE A 79 13.02 -0.16 -10.89
C PHE A 79 13.87 1.12 -10.97
N ARG A 80 15.20 1.01 -11.10
CA ARG A 80 16.09 2.18 -11.28
C ARG A 80 15.76 2.98 -12.53
N GLU A 81 15.47 2.31 -13.64
CA GLU A 81 15.11 2.99 -14.88
C GLU A 81 13.76 3.72 -14.79
N LYS A 82 12.83 3.17 -14.00
CA LYS A 82 11.43 3.63 -13.96
C LYS A 82 11.12 4.58 -12.79
N VAL A 83 12.04 4.76 -11.85
CA VAL A 83 11.91 5.78 -10.79
C VAL A 83 12.25 7.19 -11.28
N TYR A 84 13.05 7.30 -12.35
CA TYR A 84 13.34 8.59 -12.98
C TYR A 84 12.02 9.29 -13.38
N GLN A 85 11.93 10.60 -13.12
CA GLN A 85 10.75 11.46 -13.35
C GLN A 85 9.59 11.35 -12.35
N ILE A 86 9.66 10.47 -11.35
CA ILE A 86 8.70 10.54 -10.25
C ILE A 86 9.05 11.78 -9.42
N LYS A 87 8.06 12.63 -9.10
CA LYS A 87 8.28 13.74 -8.16
C LYS A 87 7.85 13.29 -6.77
N PRO A 88 8.55 13.70 -5.70
CA PRO A 88 8.04 13.55 -4.35
C PRO A 88 6.62 14.10 -4.21
N PHE A 89 5.78 13.38 -3.46
CA PHE A 89 4.38 13.74 -3.26
C PHE A 89 3.97 13.51 -1.81
N LYS A 90 2.93 14.22 -1.37
CA LYS A 90 2.42 14.11 0.00
C LYS A 90 1.33 13.08 0.11
N VAL A 91 1.29 12.42 1.26
CA VAL A 91 0.21 11.52 1.66
C VAL A 91 -0.15 11.78 3.11
N THR A 92 -1.36 11.39 3.49
CA THR A 92 -1.90 11.66 4.83
C THR A 92 -2.33 10.36 5.48
N LEU A 93 -2.00 10.16 6.77
CA LEU A 93 -2.61 9.06 7.52
C LEU A 93 -4.11 9.32 7.69
N GLY A 94 -4.91 8.33 7.31
CA GLY A 94 -6.36 8.36 7.43
C GLY A 94 -6.87 7.50 8.59
N SER A 95 -8.13 7.11 8.47
CA SER A 95 -8.87 6.41 9.50
C SER A 95 -8.46 4.94 9.65
N MET A 96 -8.77 4.39 10.82
CA MET A 96 -8.62 2.96 11.06
C MET A 96 -9.72 2.15 10.34
N GLY A 97 -9.34 0.99 9.84
CA GLY A 97 -10.25 0.04 9.23
C GLY A 97 -9.82 -1.40 9.46
N PHE A 98 -10.57 -2.32 8.86
CA PHE A 98 -10.24 -3.74 8.90
C PHE A 98 -10.54 -4.43 7.57
N LEU A 99 -9.80 -5.51 7.30
CA LEU A 99 -9.97 -6.37 6.13
C LEU A 99 -10.12 -7.85 6.53
N PRO A 100 -10.91 -8.62 5.76
CA PRO A 100 -11.91 -8.17 4.78
C PRO A 100 -13.02 -7.34 5.45
N LYS A 101 -13.81 -6.59 4.65
CA LYS A 101 -14.92 -5.76 5.16
C LYS A 101 -15.98 -6.56 5.95
N ASN A 102 -16.06 -7.87 5.73
CA ASN A 102 -16.90 -8.75 6.52
C ASN A 102 -16.27 -8.99 7.90
N ARG A 103 -16.88 -8.39 8.94
CA ARG A 103 -16.46 -8.49 10.36
C ARG A 103 -16.25 -9.92 10.83
N LYS A 104 -17.09 -10.87 10.41
CA LYS A 104 -17.00 -12.29 10.80
C LYS A 104 -15.66 -12.93 10.40
N ASN A 105 -15.11 -12.46 9.28
CA ASN A 105 -13.87 -12.97 8.70
C ASN A 105 -12.72 -11.97 8.81
N MET A 106 -12.83 -10.95 9.66
CA MET A 106 -11.76 -9.98 9.88
C MET A 106 -10.42 -10.68 10.19
N ARG A 107 -9.36 -10.23 9.53
CA ARG A 107 -7.99 -10.75 9.64
C ARG A 107 -6.94 -9.66 9.80
N VAL A 108 -7.21 -8.45 9.33
CA VAL A 108 -6.24 -7.35 9.33
C VAL A 108 -6.92 -6.12 9.90
N VAL A 109 -6.20 -5.42 10.78
CA VAL A 109 -6.52 -4.05 11.20
C VAL A 109 -5.46 -3.13 10.62
N TYR A 110 -5.87 -1.98 10.11
CA TYR A 110 -5.00 -1.07 9.38
C TYR A 110 -5.37 0.40 9.60
N LEU A 111 -4.44 1.29 9.27
CA LEU A 111 -4.70 2.72 9.03
C LEU A 111 -4.71 2.97 7.53
N SER A 112 -5.74 3.65 7.01
CA SER A 112 -5.75 4.04 5.61
C SER A 112 -4.67 5.10 5.37
N VAL A 113 -4.22 5.20 4.13
CA VAL A 113 -3.39 6.30 3.67
C VAL A 113 -4.17 7.02 2.58
N LEU A 114 -4.36 8.31 2.77
CA LEU A 114 -5.08 9.18 1.86
C LEU A 114 -4.08 9.85 0.92
N ASP A 115 -4.46 9.88 -0.34
CA ASP A 115 -3.72 10.53 -1.41
C ASP A 115 -4.74 11.03 -2.44
N PRO A 116 -5.26 12.26 -2.27
CA PRO A 116 -6.29 12.81 -3.14
C PRO A 116 -5.87 12.88 -4.61
N GLU A 117 -4.58 13.04 -4.86
CA GLU A 117 -3.99 13.17 -6.20
C GLU A 117 -3.72 11.82 -6.87
N LYS A 118 -3.86 10.71 -6.13
CA LYS A 118 -3.68 9.32 -6.63
C LYS A 118 -2.26 9.06 -7.17
N ASN A 119 -1.27 9.68 -6.58
CA ASN A 119 0.15 9.42 -6.82
C ASN A 119 0.54 7.99 -6.41
N LEU A 120 -0.01 7.46 -5.31
CA LEU A 120 0.17 6.09 -4.83
C LEU A 120 -0.38 5.06 -5.82
N ASP A 121 -1.56 5.29 -6.38
CA ASP A 121 -2.13 4.43 -7.42
C ASP A 121 -1.25 4.43 -8.66
N SER A 122 -0.80 5.62 -9.10
CA SER A 122 0.09 5.79 -10.24
C SER A 122 1.43 5.09 -10.03
N LEU A 123 2.02 5.22 -8.84
CA LEU A 123 3.26 4.56 -8.45
C LEU A 123 3.09 3.03 -8.41
N ALA A 124 2.02 2.54 -7.78
CA ALA A 124 1.74 1.12 -7.71
C ALA A 124 1.48 0.52 -9.10
N ALA A 125 0.84 1.24 -10.02
CA ALA A 125 0.65 0.85 -11.41
C ALA A 125 1.97 0.80 -12.18
N ARG A 126 2.85 1.79 -12.01
CA ARG A 126 4.21 1.79 -12.60
C ARG A 126 5.03 0.58 -12.15
N ILE A 127 5.05 0.30 -10.84
CA ILE A 127 5.74 -0.88 -10.27
C ILE A 127 5.15 -2.17 -10.87
N ARG A 128 3.82 -2.26 -10.93
CA ARG A 128 3.11 -3.39 -11.53
C ARG A 128 3.50 -3.62 -12.99
N SER A 129 3.61 -2.56 -13.79
CA SER A 129 4.09 -2.65 -15.18
C SER A 129 5.51 -3.21 -15.26
N CYS A 130 6.43 -2.74 -14.40
CA CYS A 130 7.81 -3.26 -14.35
C CYS A 130 7.84 -4.76 -14.08
N VAL A 131 6.96 -5.24 -13.18
CA VAL A 131 6.85 -6.65 -12.84
C VAL A 131 6.28 -7.44 -14.01
N LEU A 132 5.24 -6.96 -14.70
CA LEU A 132 4.70 -7.68 -15.87
C LEU A 132 5.72 -7.77 -17.01
N GLU A 133 6.42 -6.67 -17.31
CA GLU A 133 7.49 -6.62 -18.31
C GLU A 133 8.61 -7.64 -17.99
N GLN A 134 8.94 -7.82 -16.71
CA GLN A 134 9.93 -8.80 -16.27
C GLN A 134 9.57 -10.24 -16.66
N PHE A 135 8.28 -10.56 -16.73
CA PHE A 135 7.80 -11.89 -17.08
C PHE A 135 7.24 -11.96 -18.52
N GLY A 136 7.66 -11.02 -19.39
CA GLY A 136 7.36 -11.06 -20.81
C GLY A 136 5.95 -10.61 -21.19
N LEU A 137 5.23 -9.95 -20.28
CA LEU A 137 3.91 -9.36 -20.55
C LEU A 137 4.03 -7.84 -20.51
N ALA A 138 4.57 -7.23 -21.56
CA ALA A 138 4.46 -5.78 -21.71
C ALA A 138 3.00 -5.41 -21.97
N ASN A 139 2.47 -4.40 -21.28
CA ASN A 139 1.18 -3.82 -21.64
C ASN A 139 1.35 -3.11 -22.99
N GLU A 140 0.72 -3.60 -24.05
CA GLU A 140 0.64 -2.90 -25.35
C GLU A 140 -0.16 -1.57 -25.28
N SER A 141 -0.69 -1.19 -24.11
CA SER A 141 -1.56 -0.03 -23.94
C SER A 141 -1.04 1.08 -23.03
N ALA A 142 0.18 0.98 -22.48
CA ALA A 142 0.72 2.04 -21.63
C ALA A 142 1.38 3.14 -22.48
N VAL A 143 0.58 3.94 -23.19
CA VAL A 143 1.03 5.25 -23.65
C VAL A 143 1.14 6.12 -22.39
N VAL A 144 2.35 6.26 -21.88
CA VAL A 144 2.67 7.34 -20.94
C VAL A 144 2.47 8.62 -21.72
N VAL A 145 1.40 9.35 -21.40
CA VAL A 145 1.23 10.73 -21.88
C VAL A 145 2.32 11.54 -21.19
N ASP A 146 3.44 11.73 -21.87
CA ASP A 146 4.46 12.71 -21.50
C ASP A 146 3.81 14.09 -21.53
N SER A 147 3.56 14.64 -20.35
CA SER A 147 3.25 16.06 -20.21
C SER A 147 4.54 16.86 -20.18
N ASP A 148 5.33 16.82 -21.27
CA ASP A 148 6.49 17.67 -21.49
C ASP A 148 6.69 17.90 -23.00
N ILE A 149 5.92 18.82 -23.57
CA ILE A 149 6.33 19.50 -24.80
C ILE A 149 6.90 20.85 -24.38
N SER A 150 8.22 20.89 -24.22
CA SER A 150 9.00 22.11 -24.34
C SER A 150 10.29 21.79 -25.08
N SER A 151 10.27 22.01 -26.40
CA SER A 151 11.27 22.83 -27.10
C SER A 151 11.28 22.52 -28.60
N SER A 152 10.81 23.46 -29.42
CA SER A 152 11.50 23.85 -30.65
C SER A 152 10.86 25.08 -31.29
N ALA A 153 11.58 26.20 -31.18
CA ALA A 153 11.68 27.34 -32.11
C ALA A 153 10.39 27.87 -32.78
N VAL A 154 9.92 29.05 -32.35
CA VAL A 154 9.27 30.01 -33.25
C VAL A 154 9.78 31.42 -32.97
N SER A 155 10.27 32.03 -34.04
CA SER A 155 10.76 33.39 -34.18
C SER A 155 9.73 34.43 -33.70
N GLN A 156 10.23 35.50 -33.09
CA GLN A 156 9.46 36.72 -32.82
C GLN A 156 9.04 37.37 -34.14
N ALA A 157 7.74 37.32 -34.45
CA ALA A 157 7.01 38.33 -35.22
C ALA A 157 5.51 37.99 -35.21
N ASP A 158 4.70 38.93 -34.70
CA ASP A 158 3.30 39.20 -35.02
C ASP A 158 2.31 38.03 -35.20
N ILE A 159 1.27 37.99 -34.35
CA ILE A 159 -0.16 38.17 -34.73
C ILE A 159 -1.08 37.84 -33.53
N LYS A 160 -2.12 38.65 -33.40
CA LYS A 160 -3.15 38.69 -32.36
C LYS A 160 -4.13 37.51 -32.39
N GLN A 161 -4.78 37.32 -31.24
CA GLN A 161 -6.06 36.61 -30.94
C GLN A 161 -6.00 35.15 -30.46
N SER A 162 -6.59 34.95 -29.28
CA SER A 162 -7.33 33.75 -28.81
C SER A 162 -6.66 32.37 -28.96
N GLU A 163 -6.29 31.75 -27.84
CA GLU A 163 -6.53 30.31 -27.65
C GLU A 163 -6.59 29.94 -26.16
N VAL A 164 -7.75 29.41 -25.79
CA VAL A 164 -8.06 28.82 -24.49
C VAL A 164 -7.40 27.44 -24.45
N LEU A 165 -6.55 27.20 -23.44
CA LEU A 165 -5.99 25.86 -23.15
C LEU A 165 -7.15 24.85 -22.97
N PRO A 166 -7.15 23.69 -23.67
CA PRO A 166 -8.17 22.68 -23.43
C PRO A 166 -7.95 22.07 -22.04
N SER A 167 -8.95 22.21 -21.17
CA SER A 167 -9.05 21.45 -19.93
C SER A 167 -9.10 19.96 -20.27
N LEU A 168 -8.07 19.20 -19.91
CA LEU A 168 -8.08 17.74 -20.00
C LEU A 168 -9.27 17.23 -19.19
N ASP A 169 -10.24 16.62 -19.87
CA ASP A 169 -11.52 16.22 -19.28
C ASP A 169 -11.27 15.13 -18.22
N GLN A 170 -11.47 15.49 -16.95
CA GLN A 170 -11.16 14.63 -15.80
C GLN A 170 -11.96 13.30 -15.86
N GLN A 171 -13.10 13.27 -16.54
CA GLN A 171 -13.89 12.06 -16.73
C GLN A 171 -13.22 11.03 -17.64
N THR A 172 -12.58 11.47 -18.73
CA THR A 172 -11.87 10.60 -19.67
C THR A 172 -10.66 9.94 -19.01
N ALA A 173 -9.87 10.72 -18.26
CA ALA A 173 -8.71 10.22 -17.51
C ALA A 173 -9.13 9.21 -16.41
N LEU A 174 -10.30 9.39 -15.79
CA LEU A 174 -10.83 8.45 -14.80
C LEU A 174 -11.34 7.14 -15.44
N SER A 175 -11.95 7.20 -16.62
CA SER A 175 -12.42 6.01 -17.33
C SER A 175 -11.26 5.17 -17.88
N GLU A 176 -10.24 5.83 -18.46
CA GLU A 176 -9.04 5.18 -19.00
C GLU A 176 -8.28 4.45 -17.89
N ARG A 177 -8.03 5.12 -16.74
CA ARG A 177 -7.36 4.49 -15.58
C ARG A 177 -8.14 3.33 -14.96
N LYS A 178 -9.48 3.37 -15.01
CA LYS A 178 -10.31 2.26 -14.54
C LYS A 178 -10.18 1.06 -15.47
N GLN A 179 -10.12 1.30 -16.78
CA GLN A 179 -9.91 0.27 -17.80
C GLN A 179 -8.49 -0.32 -17.74
N GLU A 180 -7.46 0.50 -17.51
CA GLU A 180 -6.07 0.05 -17.27
C GLU A 180 -5.97 -0.87 -16.06
N ASN A 181 -6.64 -0.54 -14.94
CA ASN A 181 -6.63 -1.40 -13.76
C ASN A 181 -7.32 -2.75 -14.03
N VAL A 182 -8.43 -2.77 -14.77
CA VAL A 182 -9.11 -4.03 -15.15
C VAL A 182 -8.20 -4.87 -16.05
N SER A 183 -7.59 -4.27 -17.08
CA SER A 183 -6.65 -4.94 -17.98
C SER A 183 -5.44 -5.53 -17.25
N PHE A 184 -4.92 -4.83 -16.24
CA PHE A 184 -3.83 -5.34 -15.40
C PHE A 184 -4.20 -6.64 -14.68
N TYR A 185 -5.35 -6.69 -13.98
CA TYR A 185 -5.71 -7.87 -13.19
C TYR A 185 -6.00 -9.09 -14.09
N GLU A 186 -6.63 -8.87 -15.24
CA GLU A 186 -6.81 -9.93 -16.24
C GLU A 186 -5.48 -10.47 -16.77
N THR A 187 -4.52 -9.58 -17.02
CA THR A 187 -3.17 -9.94 -17.48
C THR A 187 -2.39 -10.67 -16.38
N LEU A 188 -2.49 -10.21 -15.13
CA LEU A 188 -1.88 -10.85 -13.98
C LEU A 188 -2.45 -12.26 -13.76
N ASP A 189 -3.75 -12.45 -13.94
CA ASP A 189 -4.38 -13.77 -13.80
C ASP A 189 -3.96 -14.74 -14.90
N LYS A 190 -3.75 -14.25 -16.14
CA LYS A 190 -3.10 -15.04 -17.19
C LYS A 190 -1.67 -15.44 -16.78
N LEU A 191 -0.91 -14.50 -16.22
CA LEU A 191 0.46 -14.73 -15.80
C LEU A 191 0.57 -15.72 -14.62
N LYS A 192 -0.32 -15.64 -13.63
CA LYS A 192 -0.38 -16.59 -12.51
C LYS A 192 -0.57 -18.04 -12.97
N LYS A 193 -1.15 -18.29 -14.15
CA LYS A 193 -1.27 -19.65 -14.72
C LYS A 193 0.08 -20.24 -15.12
N SER A 194 0.96 -19.44 -15.72
CA SER A 194 2.32 -19.86 -16.09
C SER A 194 3.35 -19.67 -14.97
N HIS A 195 3.08 -18.75 -14.04
CA HIS A 195 3.95 -18.40 -12.91
C HIS A 195 3.15 -18.39 -11.57
N PRO A 196 2.79 -19.56 -11.01
CA PRO A 196 1.91 -19.67 -9.84
C PRO A 196 2.48 -19.08 -8.54
N PHE A 197 3.79 -18.83 -8.52
CA PHE A 197 4.47 -18.20 -7.40
C PHE A 197 4.19 -16.69 -7.29
N LEU A 198 3.73 -16.06 -8.38
CA LEU A 198 3.40 -14.64 -8.38
C LEU A 198 2.22 -14.35 -7.47
N LYS A 199 2.29 -13.20 -6.82
CA LYS A 199 1.26 -12.70 -5.93
C LYS A 199 0.65 -11.41 -6.49
N GLY A 200 -0.49 -11.04 -5.93
CA GLY A 200 -1.29 -9.89 -6.32
C GLY A 200 -2.74 -10.14 -5.94
N SER A 201 -3.41 -9.12 -5.41
CA SER A 201 -4.81 -9.23 -5.00
C SER A 201 -5.71 -9.10 -6.21
N ASP A 202 -6.81 -9.84 -6.23
CA ASP A 202 -7.90 -9.65 -7.21
C ASP A 202 -8.78 -8.44 -6.82
N SER A 203 -8.41 -7.73 -5.75
CA SER A 203 -9.08 -6.53 -5.27
C SER A 203 -8.33 -5.27 -5.70
N PRO A 204 -9.04 -4.15 -5.89
CA PRO A 204 -8.42 -2.86 -6.13
C PRO A 204 -7.38 -2.53 -5.06
N PHE A 205 -6.34 -1.81 -5.48
CA PHE A 205 -5.34 -1.28 -4.57
C PHE A 205 -6.02 -0.38 -3.53
N LEU A 206 -5.79 -0.70 -2.26
CA LEU A 206 -6.29 0.06 -1.12
C LEU A 206 -5.06 0.51 -0.32
N PRO A 207 -4.65 1.78 -0.39
CA PRO A 207 -3.47 2.24 0.34
C PRO A 207 -3.69 2.17 1.86
N HIS A 208 -2.92 1.32 2.54
CA HIS A 208 -3.02 1.15 3.98
C HIS A 208 -1.71 0.66 4.62
N ILE A 209 -1.55 0.96 5.91
CA ILE A 209 -0.48 0.41 6.76
C ILE A 209 -1.13 -0.58 7.73
N THR A 210 -0.65 -1.82 7.73
CA THR A 210 -1.17 -2.87 8.62
C THR A 210 -0.73 -2.62 10.05
N LEU A 211 -1.68 -2.37 10.96
CA LEU A 211 -1.43 -2.26 12.40
C LEU A 211 -1.26 -3.62 13.05
N GLY A 212 -2.05 -4.60 12.63
CA GLY A 212 -2.03 -5.92 13.23
C GLY A 212 -2.84 -6.92 12.45
N ARG A 213 -2.59 -8.20 12.74
CA ARG A 213 -3.27 -9.33 12.12
C ARG A 213 -3.91 -10.18 13.20
N LEU A 214 -5.17 -10.54 13.01
CA LEU A 214 -5.86 -11.42 13.94
C LEU A 214 -5.36 -12.84 13.80
N GLU A 215 -5.22 -13.52 14.92
CA GLU A 215 -4.90 -14.93 14.96
C GLU A 215 -5.99 -15.76 14.26
N ARG A 216 -5.59 -16.84 13.61
CA ARG A 216 -6.54 -17.73 12.92
C ARG A 216 -7.55 -18.32 13.90
N THR A 217 -7.12 -18.54 15.14
CA THR A 217 -7.90 -19.08 16.26
C THR A 217 -8.77 -18.06 16.97
N ALA A 218 -8.68 -16.76 16.60
CA ALA A 218 -9.50 -15.73 17.23
C ALA A 218 -11.00 -16.09 17.14
N LYS A 219 -11.73 -15.87 18.23
CA LYS A 219 -13.16 -16.18 18.34
C LYS A 219 -14.01 -15.12 17.64
N ARG A 220 -15.29 -15.42 17.42
CA ARG A 220 -16.20 -14.47 16.76
C ARG A 220 -16.46 -13.25 17.64
N GLU A 221 -16.62 -13.47 18.93
CA GLU A 221 -16.87 -12.45 19.94
C GLU A 221 -15.71 -11.45 20.00
N GLU A 222 -14.47 -11.93 19.92
CA GLU A 222 -13.25 -11.11 19.86
C GLU A 222 -13.23 -10.24 18.60
N ARG A 223 -13.61 -10.79 17.45
CA ARG A 223 -13.71 -10.04 16.18
C ARG A 223 -14.79 -8.97 16.25
N ASP A 224 -15.99 -9.33 16.71
CA ASP A 224 -17.13 -8.42 16.80
C ASP A 224 -16.83 -7.28 17.80
N TYR A 225 -16.17 -7.62 18.91
CA TYR A 225 -15.71 -6.64 19.90
C TYR A 225 -14.66 -5.70 19.32
N LEU A 226 -13.59 -6.22 18.70
CA LEU A 226 -12.56 -5.39 18.07
C LEU A 226 -13.15 -4.48 16.98
N ALA A 227 -14.07 -5.00 16.15
CA ALA A 227 -14.78 -4.19 15.16
C ALA A 227 -15.60 -3.05 15.82
N SER A 228 -16.18 -3.30 17.00
CA SER A 228 -16.88 -2.27 17.77
C SER A 228 -15.94 -1.19 18.31
N VAL A 229 -14.74 -1.57 18.78
CA VAL A 229 -13.71 -0.62 19.24
C VAL A 229 -13.25 0.24 18.07
N ILE A 230 -12.89 -0.38 16.93
CA ILE A 230 -12.47 0.33 15.71
C ILE A 230 -13.57 1.31 15.24
N SER A 231 -14.84 0.87 15.26
CA SER A 231 -15.95 1.73 14.85
C SER A 231 -16.12 2.93 15.79
N LYS A 232 -15.97 2.73 17.11
CA LYS A 232 -16.05 3.81 18.10
C LYS A 232 -14.88 4.78 17.99
N THR A 233 -13.66 4.31 17.75
CA THR A 233 -12.50 5.19 17.54
C THR A 233 -12.64 6.06 16.31
N SER A 234 -13.27 5.54 15.24
CA SER A 234 -13.56 6.33 14.04
C SER A 234 -14.74 7.31 14.22
N LEU A 235 -15.65 7.07 15.17
CA LEU A 235 -16.87 7.87 15.38
C LEU A 235 -16.76 8.92 16.50
N LEU A 236 -15.87 8.73 17.49
CA LEU A 236 -15.92 9.50 18.73
C LEU A 236 -14.96 10.70 18.82
N ASN A 237 -14.18 11.04 17.78
CA ASN A 237 -13.18 12.11 17.87
C ASN A 237 -12.33 12.03 19.16
N GLU A 238 -12.04 10.82 19.65
CA GLU A 238 -11.24 10.60 20.85
C GLU A 238 -9.82 11.12 20.57
N PRO A 239 -9.36 12.23 21.17
CA PRO A 239 -8.11 12.90 20.77
C PRO A 239 -6.87 11.99 20.85
N SER A 240 -6.94 10.96 21.70
CA SER A 240 -5.90 9.93 21.88
C SER A 240 -5.93 8.82 20.82
N LEU A 241 -7.04 8.64 20.09
CA LEU A 241 -7.26 7.58 19.09
C LEU A 241 -7.63 8.15 17.70
N HIS A 242 -7.71 9.47 17.58
CA HIS A 242 -8.03 10.19 16.36
C HIS A 242 -6.76 10.61 15.61
N ILE A 243 -6.35 9.79 14.63
CA ILE A 243 -5.49 10.25 13.53
C ILE A 243 -6.40 10.97 12.53
N GLY A 244 -6.94 12.12 12.90
CA GLY A 244 -7.78 12.88 11.98
C GLY A 244 -6.90 13.55 10.95
N ASN A 245 -6.70 12.97 9.76
CA ASN A 245 -6.19 13.57 8.50
C ASN A 245 -5.12 14.67 8.61
N THR A 246 -4.27 14.64 9.63
CA THR A 246 -3.33 15.74 9.99
C THR A 246 -1.89 15.31 9.94
N ILE A 247 -1.63 14.00 10.07
CA ILE A 247 -0.29 13.45 9.95
C ILE A 247 -0.02 13.27 8.46
N GLU A 248 0.58 14.29 7.87
CA GLU A 248 1.10 14.26 6.52
C GLU A 248 2.58 13.91 6.50
N TRP A 249 3.00 13.19 5.47
CA TRP A 249 4.41 13.08 5.16
C TRP A 249 4.64 13.07 3.65
N GLU A 250 5.86 13.39 3.27
CA GLU A 250 6.32 13.36 1.89
C GLU A 250 6.92 11.99 1.57
N VAL A 251 6.45 11.39 0.48
CA VAL A 251 7.00 10.15 -0.09
C VAL A 251 8.09 10.55 -1.08
N LYS A 252 9.33 10.16 -0.79
CA LYS A 252 10.52 10.46 -1.62
C LYS A 252 11.14 9.22 -2.25
N SER A 253 10.68 8.05 -1.84
CA SER A 253 11.27 6.78 -2.22
C SER A 253 10.25 5.66 -2.08
N PHE A 254 10.53 4.53 -2.72
CA PHE A 254 9.98 3.23 -2.32
C PHE A 254 11.10 2.25 -2.01
N VAL A 255 10.74 1.17 -1.33
CA VAL A 255 11.68 0.16 -0.86
C VAL A 255 11.29 -1.20 -1.45
N PHE A 256 12.29 -1.91 -1.96
CA PHE A 256 12.16 -3.30 -2.37
C PHE A 256 12.57 -4.20 -1.21
N TYR A 257 11.65 -5.07 -0.76
CA TYR A 257 11.82 -5.89 0.42
C TYR A 257 11.92 -7.38 0.09
N GLU A 258 12.72 -8.08 0.88
CA GLU A 258 12.67 -9.54 1.03
C GLU A 258 11.98 -9.90 2.36
N SER A 259 10.98 -10.76 2.28
CA SER A 259 10.23 -11.31 3.40
C SER A 259 10.86 -12.63 3.84
N VAL A 260 11.54 -12.57 4.97
CA VAL A 260 12.19 -13.71 5.62
C VAL A 260 11.27 -14.22 6.72
N GLN A 261 11.11 -15.55 6.81
CA GLN A 261 10.36 -16.18 7.90
C GLN A 261 11.35 -16.59 8.99
N GLU A 262 11.25 -15.98 10.17
CA GLU A 262 12.02 -16.34 11.36
C GLU A 262 11.04 -16.59 12.51
N ASP A 263 11.14 -17.74 13.17
CA ASP A 263 10.31 -18.12 14.33
C ASP A 263 8.79 -17.95 14.14
N GLY A 264 8.29 -18.17 12.92
CA GLY A 264 6.87 -17.98 12.57
C GLY A 264 6.45 -16.51 12.37
N HIS A 265 7.42 -15.59 12.35
CA HIS A 265 7.23 -14.18 12.08
C HIS A 265 7.85 -13.79 10.74
N SER A 266 7.16 -12.92 9.99
CA SER A 266 7.76 -12.27 8.83
C SER A 266 8.62 -11.11 9.29
N GLN A 267 9.92 -11.17 9.01
CA GLN A 267 10.82 -10.02 9.04
C GLN A 267 11.05 -9.52 7.62
N TYR A 268 11.30 -8.22 7.49
CA TYR A 268 11.51 -7.60 6.18
C TYR A 268 12.93 -7.06 6.10
N LYS A 269 13.71 -7.63 5.18
CA LYS A 269 15.03 -7.15 4.81
C LYS A 269 14.89 -6.17 3.66
N ILE A 270 15.50 -4.99 3.82
CA ILE A 270 15.61 -4.03 2.71
C ILE A 270 16.61 -4.58 1.71
N LEU A 271 16.17 -4.79 0.47
CA LEU A 271 17.04 -5.15 -0.64
C LEU A 271 17.66 -3.90 -1.27
N GLU A 272 16.84 -2.88 -1.49
CA GLU A 272 17.23 -1.58 -2.06
C GLU A 272 16.13 -0.53 -1.81
N GLU A 273 16.53 0.73 -1.67
CA GLU A 273 15.63 1.88 -1.63
C GLU A 273 15.85 2.76 -2.87
N PHE A 274 14.76 3.13 -3.53
CA PHE A 274 14.76 3.87 -4.79
C PHE A 274 14.15 5.24 -4.56
N TYR A 275 14.98 6.28 -4.68
CA TYR A 275 14.57 7.67 -4.51
C TYR A 275 14.05 8.25 -5.83
N PHE A 276 13.06 9.12 -5.72
CA PHE A 276 12.41 9.84 -6.82
C PHE A 276 13.28 11.00 -7.33
#